data_AF-A0A2K3L118-F1
#
_entry.id   AF-A0A2K3L118-F1
#
_cell.length_a   1.000
_cell.length_b   1.000
_cell.length_c   1.000
_cell.angle_alpha   90.00
_cell.angle_beta   90.00
_cell.angle_gamma   90.00
#
_symmetry.space_group_name_H-M   'P 1'
#
loop_
_entity.id
_entity.type
_entity.pdbx_description
1 polymer ?
#
loop_
_entity_poly.entity_id
_entity_poly.type
_entity_poly.pdbx_seq_one_letter_code
_entity_poly.pdbx_strand_id
1 'polypeptide(L)'
;MPKIVSSSLCRLKVQMCYFVSNIYQINVNLILVDCLKLTSLEYIGRGLDTLNFNTPTLKSIDFFTSLKDLDAFVTLCATFPELEILNVNIFFKVTTSLTITQPLKHLKQLDIVVLCAFILPNAECDLLWILNILQASPLLQKLSIMVSEHI
;
A
#
# COMPACT_ATOMS: atom_id res chain seq x y z
N MET A 1 -4.58 21.60 -0.20
CA MET A 1 -4.65 20.13 -0.07
C MET A 1 -4.50 19.50 -1.46
N PRO A 2 -3.51 18.62 -1.70
CA PRO A 2 -3.13 18.16 -3.04
C PRO A 2 -4.18 17.25 -3.69
N LYS A 3 -4.43 17.48 -4.98
CA LYS A 3 -5.28 16.65 -5.85
C LYS A 3 -4.56 16.41 -7.16
N ILE A 4 -4.63 15.20 -7.70
CA ILE A 4 -4.10 14.84 -9.01
C ILE A 4 -5.26 14.42 -9.88
N VAL A 5 -5.48 15.15 -10.97
CA VAL A 5 -6.55 14.87 -11.93
C VAL A 5 -5.94 14.83 -13.32
N SER A 6 -6.13 13.74 -14.05
CA SER A 6 -5.65 13.61 -15.43
C SER A 6 -6.44 12.59 -16.22
N SER A 7 -6.78 12.92 -17.47
CA SER A 7 -7.46 12.03 -18.41
C SER A 7 -6.51 11.14 -19.22
N SER A 8 -5.21 11.39 -19.15
CA SER A 8 -4.19 10.73 -19.97
C SER A 8 -3.08 10.06 -19.16
N LEU A 9 -2.99 10.32 -17.84
CA LEU A 9 -1.93 9.77 -17.01
C LEU A 9 -2.08 8.27 -16.84
N CYS A 10 -1.10 7.51 -17.33
CA CYS A 10 -1.08 6.05 -17.25
C CYS A 10 -0.25 5.53 -16.06
N ARG A 11 0.72 6.31 -15.58
CA ARG A 11 1.62 5.95 -14.48
C ARG A 11 1.79 7.14 -13.55
N LEU A 12 1.72 6.91 -12.26
CA LEU A 12 1.89 7.94 -11.25
C LEU A 12 2.84 7.44 -10.17
N LYS A 13 3.85 8.25 -9.87
CA LYS A 13 4.75 8.06 -8.74
C LYS A 13 4.59 9.24 -7.81
N VAL A 14 4.17 8.96 -6.59
CA VAL A 14 4.03 9.93 -5.51
C VAL A 14 5.02 9.56 -4.43
N GLN A 15 6.00 10.43 -4.21
CA GLN A 15 6.91 10.33 -3.08
C GLN A 15 6.73 11.55 -2.20
N MET A 16 6.47 11.34 -0.91
CA MET A 16 6.53 12.33 0.17
C MET A 16 5.95 13.69 -0.23
N CYS A 17 4.64 13.84 -0.12
CA CYS A 17 4.01 15.16 -0.30
C CYS A 17 4.19 16.00 0.97
N TYR A 18 4.83 17.16 0.86
CA TYR A 18 4.95 18.12 1.95
C TYR A 18 4.87 19.56 1.42
N PHE A 19 4.39 20.47 2.28
CA PHE A 19 4.60 21.90 2.09
C PHE A 19 5.82 22.32 2.91
N VAL A 20 6.65 23.18 2.32
CA VAL A 20 7.75 23.84 3.04
C VAL A 20 7.22 25.17 3.54
N SER A 21 7.22 25.36 4.86
CA SER A 21 6.91 26.63 5.50
C SER A 21 8.07 27.04 6.40
N ASN A 22 8.78 28.10 6.03
CA ASN A 22 10.05 28.51 6.63
C ASN A 22 11.09 27.37 6.60
N ILE A 23 11.39 26.78 7.75
CA ILE A 23 12.34 25.65 7.96
C ILE A 23 11.64 24.32 8.29
N TYR A 24 10.31 24.31 8.37
CA TYR A 24 9.54 23.11 8.72
C TYR A 24 8.94 22.46 7.48
N GLN A 25 9.11 21.15 7.37
CA GLN A 25 8.40 20.32 6.41
C GLN A 25 7.12 19.82 7.07
N ILE A 26 5.98 20.24 6.52
CA ILE A 26 4.67 19.77 6.95
C ILE A 26 4.20 18.75 5.92
N ASN A 27 4.18 17.47 6.32
CA ASN A 27 3.62 16.40 5.50
C ASN A 27 2.16 16.71 5.16
N VAL A 28 1.79 16.56 3.90
CA VAL A 28 0.42 16.67 3.43
C VAL A 28 0.00 15.39 2.76
N ASN A 29 -1.18 14.91 3.14
CA ASN A 29 -1.77 13.75 2.52
C ASN A 29 -2.38 14.15 1.18
N LEU A 30 -2.21 13.29 0.17
CA LEU A 30 -3.05 13.34 -1.00
C LEU A 30 -4.49 13.00 -0.60
N ILE A 31 -5.44 13.62 -1.28
CA ILE A 31 -6.88 13.41 -0.99
C ILE A 31 -7.58 12.81 -2.19
N LEU A 32 -7.12 13.14 -3.39
CA LEU A 32 -7.76 12.70 -4.62
C LEU A 32 -6.73 12.35 -5.68
N VAL A 33 -6.86 11.14 -6.21
CA VAL A 33 -6.24 10.72 -7.48
C VAL A 33 -7.35 10.32 -8.42
N ASP A 34 -7.69 11.20 -9.35
CA ASP A 34 -8.74 11.01 -10.35
C ASP A 34 -8.09 10.86 -11.74
N CYS A 35 -7.72 9.62 -12.06
CA CYS A 35 -6.94 9.30 -13.25
C CYS A 35 -7.50 8.04 -13.93
N LEU A 36 -8.46 8.24 -14.83
CA LEU A 36 -9.25 7.15 -15.43
C LEU A 36 -8.43 6.14 -16.26
N LYS A 37 -7.24 6.53 -16.73
CA LYS A 37 -6.32 5.67 -17.50
C LYS A 37 -5.13 5.19 -16.69
N LEU A 38 -5.10 5.46 -15.39
CA LEU A 38 -3.99 5.07 -14.53
C LEU A 38 -3.95 3.55 -14.42
N THR A 39 -2.81 2.96 -14.75
CA THR A 39 -2.59 1.51 -14.70
C THR A 39 -1.54 1.12 -13.67
N SER A 40 -0.68 2.05 -13.26
CA SER A 40 0.36 1.82 -12.26
C SER A 40 0.51 3.02 -11.33
N LEU A 41 0.54 2.74 -10.02
CA LEU A 41 0.73 3.71 -8.95
C LEU A 41 1.88 3.27 -8.05
N GLU A 42 2.85 4.15 -7.82
CA GLU A 42 3.80 4.05 -6.70
C GLU A 42 3.44 5.15 -5.70
N TYR A 43 3.13 4.78 -4.45
CA TYR A 43 2.78 5.73 -3.40
C TYR A 43 3.60 5.51 -2.13
N ILE A 44 4.40 6.52 -1.82
CA ILE A 44 5.19 6.63 -0.59
C ILE A 44 4.69 7.87 0.15
N GLY A 45 3.71 7.70 1.03
CA GLY A 45 3.05 8.80 1.73
C GLY A 45 2.24 8.34 2.94
N ARG A 46 1.60 9.29 3.65
CA ARG A 46 0.72 9.02 4.80
C ARG A 46 -0.76 9.28 4.45
N GLY A 47 -1.66 8.94 5.36
CA GLY A 47 -3.07 9.34 5.32
C GLY A 47 -3.92 8.60 4.30
N LEU A 48 -3.70 7.29 4.16
CA LEU A 48 -4.42 6.45 3.20
C LEU A 48 -5.93 6.40 3.47
N ASP A 49 -6.31 6.50 4.73
CA ASP A 49 -7.69 6.61 5.21
C ASP A 49 -8.44 7.85 4.67
N THR A 50 -7.70 8.89 4.27
CA THR A 50 -8.25 10.13 3.70
C THR A 50 -8.14 10.21 2.18
N LEU A 51 -7.55 9.20 1.54
CA LEU A 51 -7.22 9.20 0.12
C LEU A 51 -8.34 8.55 -0.70
N ASN A 52 -8.89 9.29 -1.66
CA ASN A 52 -9.90 8.81 -2.59
C ASN A 52 -9.30 8.57 -3.98
N PHE A 53 -9.56 7.39 -4.55
CA PHE A 53 -9.10 7.00 -5.87
C PHE A 53 -10.28 6.84 -6.83
N ASN A 54 -10.19 7.53 -7.97
CA ASN A 54 -11.00 7.25 -9.14
C ASN A 54 -10.08 6.79 -10.28
N THR A 55 -9.64 5.54 -10.17
CA THR A 55 -8.67 4.91 -11.08
C THR A 55 -9.11 3.49 -11.42
N PRO A 56 -10.22 3.32 -12.17
CA PRO A 56 -10.84 2.01 -12.39
C PRO A 56 -9.94 1.02 -13.15
N THR A 57 -8.98 1.51 -13.94
CA THR A 57 -8.04 0.69 -14.73
C THR A 57 -6.75 0.36 -13.98
N LEU A 58 -6.67 0.63 -12.68
CA LEU A 58 -5.43 0.46 -11.92
C LEU A 58 -5.10 -1.03 -11.78
N LYS A 59 -3.95 -1.44 -12.34
CA LYS A 59 -3.50 -2.84 -12.39
C LYS A 59 -2.38 -3.16 -11.42
N SER A 60 -1.57 -2.15 -11.08
CA SER A 60 -0.39 -2.33 -10.25
C SER A 60 -0.26 -1.21 -9.23
N ILE A 61 -0.01 -1.61 -7.98
CA ILE A 61 0.27 -0.71 -6.88
C ILE A 61 1.59 -1.11 -6.23
N ASP A 62 2.48 -0.14 -6.05
CA ASP A 62 3.63 -0.21 -5.15
C ASP A 62 3.39 0.75 -3.99
N PHE A 63 3.44 0.23 -2.78
CA PHE A 63 3.02 0.96 -1.60
C PHE A 63 3.98 0.79 -0.43
N PHE A 64 4.18 1.88 0.32
CA PHE A 64 4.92 1.86 1.58
C PHE A 64 3.99 2.13 2.76
N THR A 65 3.78 1.15 3.64
CA THR A 65 2.83 1.25 4.77
C THR A 65 3.46 0.81 6.10
N SER A 66 2.80 1.15 7.21
CA SER A 66 3.08 0.53 8.50
C SER A 66 2.18 -0.68 8.71
N LEU A 67 2.59 -1.65 9.54
CA LEU A 67 1.74 -2.81 9.82
C LEU A 67 0.36 -2.41 10.40
N LYS A 68 0.31 -1.31 11.16
CA LYS A 68 -0.94 -0.75 11.72
C LYS A 68 -1.94 -0.32 10.64
N ASP A 69 -1.44 0.19 9.52
CA ASP A 69 -2.28 0.73 8.44
C ASP A 69 -2.55 -0.29 7.32
N LEU A 70 -2.02 -1.52 7.46
CA LEU A 70 -2.13 -2.56 6.45
C LEU A 70 -3.58 -3.00 6.21
N ASP A 71 -4.41 -3.03 7.26
CA ASP A 71 -5.82 -3.45 7.16
C ASP A 71 -6.65 -2.49 6.29
N ALA A 72 -6.50 -1.19 6.55
CA ALA A 72 -7.12 -0.13 5.75
C ALA A 72 -6.61 -0.17 4.30
N PHE A 73 -5.31 -0.43 4.12
CA PHE A 73 -4.70 -0.54 2.80
C PHE A 73 -5.22 -1.73 1.98
N VAL A 74 -5.30 -2.91 2.58
CA VAL A 74 -5.83 -4.09 1.89
C VAL A 74 -7.31 -3.91 1.57
N THR A 75 -8.09 -3.32 2.48
CA THR A 75 -9.50 -2.95 2.23
C THR A 75 -9.63 -2.00 1.04
N LEU A 76 -8.77 -0.98 0.96
CA LEU A 76 -8.73 -0.10 -0.20
C LEU A 76 -8.37 -0.87 -1.48
N CYS A 77 -7.38 -1.75 -1.43
CA CYS A 77 -6.96 -2.54 -2.58
C CYS A 77 -8.11 -3.40 -3.15
N ALA A 78 -8.97 -3.92 -2.29
CA ALA A 78 -10.15 -4.70 -2.69
C ALA A 78 -11.19 -3.87 -3.49
N THR A 79 -11.11 -2.54 -3.45
CA THR A 79 -12.00 -1.66 -4.24
C THR A 79 -11.58 -1.52 -5.70
N PHE A 80 -10.35 -1.89 -6.06
CA PHE A 80 -9.84 -1.78 -7.43
C PHE A 80 -10.23 -3.01 -8.26
N PRO A 81 -11.06 -2.84 -9.31
CA PRO A 81 -11.61 -3.97 -10.05
C PRO A 81 -10.59 -4.68 -10.95
N GLU A 82 -9.51 -4.00 -11.34
CA GLU A 82 -8.48 -4.55 -12.24
C GLU A 82 -7.12 -4.76 -11.55
N LEU A 83 -7.04 -4.69 -10.22
CA LEU A 83 -5.76 -4.82 -9.51
C LEU A 83 -5.22 -6.25 -9.63
N GLU A 84 -4.07 -6.38 -10.31
CA GLU A 84 -3.41 -7.66 -10.58
C GLU A 84 -2.09 -7.82 -9.82
N ILE A 85 -1.39 -6.71 -9.55
CA ILE A 85 -0.05 -6.71 -8.95
C ILE A 85 -0.04 -5.79 -7.73
N LEU A 86 0.34 -6.34 -6.59
CA LEU A 86 0.47 -5.61 -5.34
C LEU A 86 1.88 -5.79 -4.77
N ASN A 87 2.62 -4.68 -4.69
CA ASN A 87 3.92 -4.61 -4.03
C ASN A 87 3.76 -3.81 -2.74
N VAL A 88 4.12 -4.39 -1.61
CA VAL A 88 3.94 -3.77 -0.29
C VAL A 88 5.25 -3.79 0.48
N ASN A 89 5.75 -2.61 0.79
CA ASN A 89 6.85 -2.39 1.72
C ASN A 89 6.26 -2.04 3.09
N ILE A 90 6.50 -2.88 4.09
CA ILE A 90 5.90 -2.77 5.42
C ILE A 90 6.98 -2.41 6.43
N PHE A 91 6.81 -1.29 7.12
CA PHE A 91 7.64 -0.93 8.27
C PHE A 91 7.08 -1.58 9.54
N PHE A 92 7.82 -2.53 10.11
CA PHE A 92 7.41 -3.27 11.30
C PHE A 92 7.65 -2.42 12.55
N LYS A 93 6.61 -2.20 13.36
CA LYS A 93 6.71 -1.45 14.62
C LYS A 93 6.02 -2.12 15.82
N VAL A 94 4.93 -2.85 15.62
CA VAL A 94 4.16 -3.59 16.65
C VAL A 94 3.38 -4.72 15.96
N THR A 95 3.15 -5.83 16.66
CA THR A 95 2.25 -6.91 16.21
C THR A 95 0.79 -6.47 16.24
N THR A 96 0.09 -6.64 15.11
CA THR A 96 -1.37 -6.47 15.03
C THR A 96 -1.97 -7.57 14.17
N SER A 97 -3.14 -8.07 14.55
CA SER A 97 -3.93 -8.99 13.73
C SER A 97 -4.52 -8.25 12.52
N LEU A 98 -4.28 -8.74 11.31
CA LEU A 98 -4.90 -8.25 10.08
C LEU A 98 -6.23 -8.97 9.85
N THR A 99 -7.32 -8.24 9.58
CA THR A 99 -8.64 -8.85 9.33
C THR A 99 -9.18 -8.42 7.97
N ILE A 100 -8.89 -9.22 6.96
CA ILE A 100 -9.32 -8.91 5.59
C ILE A 100 -10.75 -9.39 5.41
N THR A 101 -11.66 -8.43 5.28
CA THR A 101 -13.10 -8.71 5.12
C THR A 101 -13.54 -8.78 3.66
N GLN A 102 -12.72 -8.26 2.74
CA GLN A 102 -13.05 -8.20 1.31
C GLN A 102 -12.01 -8.95 0.45
N PRO A 103 -12.45 -9.71 -0.56
CA PRO A 103 -11.55 -10.48 -1.40
C PRO A 103 -10.79 -9.58 -2.40
N LEU A 104 -9.50 -9.86 -2.58
CA LEU A 104 -8.64 -9.34 -3.64
C LEU A 104 -8.82 -10.18 -4.91
N LYS A 105 -10.01 -10.12 -5.51
CA LYS A 105 -10.52 -11.07 -6.50
C LYS A 105 -9.65 -11.27 -7.74
N HIS A 106 -8.89 -10.25 -8.15
CA HIS A 106 -8.12 -10.24 -9.39
C HIS A 106 -6.60 -10.25 -9.17
N LEU A 107 -6.16 -10.29 -7.92
CA LEU A 107 -4.74 -10.26 -7.58
C LEU A 107 -4.05 -11.53 -8.07
N LYS A 108 -3.03 -11.37 -8.91
CA LYS A 108 -2.21 -12.44 -9.48
C LYS A 108 -0.82 -12.49 -8.87
N GLN A 109 -0.27 -11.35 -8.48
CA GLN A 109 1.06 -11.23 -7.89
C GLN A 109 1.05 -10.38 -6.63
N LEU A 110 1.66 -10.91 -5.58
CA LEU A 110 1.86 -10.26 -4.29
C LEU A 110 3.34 -10.31 -3.92
N ASP A 111 3.98 -9.16 -3.87
CA ASP A 111 5.36 -9.02 -3.39
C ASP A 111 5.35 -8.22 -2.09
N ILE A 112 5.86 -8.81 -1.01
CA ILE A 112 5.90 -8.21 0.32
C ILE A 112 7.36 -8.07 0.75
N VAL A 113 7.74 -6.86 1.14
CA VAL A 113 9.01 -6.57 1.79
C VAL A 113 8.72 -6.11 3.22
N VAL A 114 9.11 -6.91 4.21
CA VAL A 114 8.99 -6.55 5.62
C VAL A 114 10.32 -5.95 6.07
N LEU A 115 10.27 -4.67 6.42
CA LEU A 115 11.40 -3.92 6.96
C LEU A 115 11.30 -3.92 8.49
N CYS A 116 12.15 -4.73 9.11
CA CYS A 116 12.27 -4.81 10.56
C CYS A 116 13.25 -3.73 11.03
N ALA A 117 12.75 -2.55 11.38
CA ALA A 117 13.57 -1.50 11.95
C ALA A 117 13.70 -1.71 13.46
N PHE A 118 14.92 -2.00 13.91
CA PHE A 118 15.25 -2.27 15.32
C PHE A 118 14.28 -3.28 15.92
N ILE A 119 14.50 -4.57 15.63
CA ILE A 119 13.94 -5.64 16.44
C ILE A 119 14.39 -5.34 17.87
N LEU A 120 13.50 -4.70 18.66
CA LEU A 120 13.60 -4.77 20.11
C LEU A 120 13.83 -6.25 20.42
N PRO A 121 14.80 -6.63 21.26
CA PRO A 121 15.32 -8.01 21.34
C PRO A 121 14.28 -9.12 21.59
N ASN A 122 13.01 -8.76 21.83
CA ASN A 122 11.87 -9.64 22.08
C ASN A 122 10.67 -9.40 21.14
N ALA A 123 10.80 -8.64 20.04
CA ALA A 123 9.70 -8.40 19.10
C ALA A 123 9.64 -9.53 18.06
N GLU A 124 8.75 -10.50 18.29
CA GLU A 124 8.47 -11.54 17.30
C GLU A 124 7.73 -10.94 16.10
N CYS A 125 8.25 -11.18 14.89
CA CYS A 125 7.58 -10.84 13.65
C CYS A 125 6.60 -11.96 13.30
N ASP A 126 5.36 -11.85 13.77
CA ASP A 126 4.30 -12.77 13.38
C ASP A 126 3.84 -12.45 11.95
N LEU A 127 4.09 -13.37 11.02
CA LEU A 127 3.71 -13.29 9.61
C LEU A 127 2.42 -14.05 9.29
N LEU A 128 1.70 -14.57 10.29
CA LEU A 128 0.45 -15.32 10.07
C LEU A 128 -0.64 -14.49 9.37
N TRP A 129 -0.59 -13.15 9.47
CA TRP A 129 -1.48 -12.27 8.72
C TRP A 129 -1.35 -12.41 7.20
N ILE A 130 -0.22 -12.90 6.68
CA ILE A 130 -0.05 -13.18 5.25
C ILE A 130 -1.08 -14.24 4.81
N LEU A 131 -1.38 -15.22 5.68
CA LEU A 131 -2.37 -16.26 5.39
C LEU A 131 -3.75 -15.66 5.12
N ASN A 132 -4.11 -14.57 5.82
CA ASN A 132 -5.37 -13.87 5.59
C ASN A 132 -5.39 -13.24 4.19
N ILE A 133 -4.26 -12.67 3.73
CA ILE A 133 -4.17 -12.11 2.36
C ILE A 133 -4.30 -13.22 1.32
N LEU A 134 -3.65 -14.36 1.55
CA LEU A 134 -3.73 -15.51 0.65
C LEU A 134 -5.17 -16.03 0.54
N GLN A 135 -5.87 -16.16 1.67
CA GLN A 135 -7.28 -16.55 1.67
C GLN A 135 -8.18 -15.56 0.92
N ALA A 136 -7.87 -14.27 1.01
CA ALA A 136 -8.58 -13.22 0.28
C ALA A 136 -8.22 -13.16 -1.21
N SER A 137 -7.17 -13.86 -1.67
CA SER A 137 -6.60 -13.74 -3.02
C SER A 137 -6.70 -15.05 -3.82
N PRO A 138 -7.90 -15.48 -4.25
CA PRO A 138 -8.12 -16.81 -4.83
C PRO A 138 -7.41 -17.04 -6.19
N LEU A 139 -7.01 -15.97 -6.88
CA LEU A 139 -6.34 -16.03 -8.18
C LEU A 139 -4.82 -15.79 -8.09
N LEU A 140 -4.25 -15.78 -6.88
CA LEU A 140 -2.83 -15.51 -6.69
C LEU A 140 -1.98 -16.61 -7.33
N GLN A 141 -1.08 -16.20 -8.22
CA GLN A 141 -0.18 -17.09 -8.97
C GLN A 141 1.27 -16.97 -8.47
N LYS A 142 1.64 -15.81 -7.92
CA LYS A 142 2.99 -15.53 -7.45
C LYS A 142 2.95 -14.82 -6.11
N LEU A 143 3.72 -15.35 -5.16
CA LEU A 143 3.98 -14.77 -3.85
C LEU A 143 5.49 -14.60 -3.68
N SER A 144 5.93 -13.40 -3.35
CA SER A 144 7.29 -13.14 -2.88
C SER A 144 7.24 -12.48 -1.52
N ILE A 145 8.03 -12.98 -0.58
CA ILE A 145 8.16 -12.41 0.76
C ILE A 145 9.64 -12.26 1.04
N MET A 146 10.06 -11.03 1.32
CA MET A 146 11.41 -10.71 1.76
C MET A 146 11.32 -10.08 3.14
N VAL A 147 12.08 -10.62 4.09
CA VAL A 147 12.27 -10.00 5.41
C VAL A 147 13.67 -9.42 5.43
N SER A 148 13.78 -8.13 5.71
CA SER A 148 15.04 -7.40 5.70
C SER A 148 15.19 -6.58 6.97
N GLU A 149 16.40 -6.64 7.55
CA GLU A 149 16.80 -5.76 8.63
C GLU A 149 17.13 -4.39 8.04
N HIS A 150 16.59 -3.33 8.65
CA HIS A 150 16.94 -1.96 8.26
C HIS A 150 18.37 -1.68 8.78
N ILE A 151 19.38 -1.74 7.89
CA ILE A 151 20.76 -1.31 8.18
C ILE A 151 20.81 0.23 8.25
#